data_AF-A0A966V825-F1
#
_entry.id   AF-A0A966V825-F1
#
_cell.length_a   1.000
_cell.length_b   1.000
_cell.length_c   1.000
_cell.angle_alpha   90.00
_cell.angle_beta   90.00
_cell.angle_gamma   90.00
#
_symmetry.space_group_name_H-M   'P 1'
#
loop_
_entity.id
_entity.type
_entity.pdbx_description
1 polymer ?
#
loop_
_entity_poly.entity_id
_entity_poly.type
_entity_poly.pdbx_seq_one_letter_code
_entity_poly.pdbx_strand_id
1 'polypeptide(L)' 'ETSYGKGSVQQIIDLSAGGTLKVTIARWFTPNDKNIDKEGIKPDQEVKISDQDIKNGVDPQIDAAKAYLK' A
#
# COMPACT_ATOMS: atom_id res chain seq x y z
N GLU A 1 -8.34 2.37 5.89
CA GLU A 1 -8.09 3.42 4.88
C GLU A 1 -7.54 2.80 3.60
N THR A 2 -7.64 3.49 2.46
CA THR A 2 -7.08 3.04 1.16
C THR A 2 -5.55 3.04 1.20
N SER A 3 -4.91 2.03 0.59
CA SER A 3 -3.45 1.97 0.51
C SER A 3 -2.86 3.08 -0.37
N TYR A 4 -1.57 3.37 -0.22
CA TYR A 4 -0.90 4.47 -0.95
C TYR A 4 -0.95 4.34 -2.48
N GLY A 5 -0.98 3.13 -3.03
CA GLY A 5 -0.98 2.92 -4.49
C GLY A 5 0.39 2.99 -5.14
N LYS A 6 1.45 2.51 -4.49
CA LYS A 6 2.72 2.27 -5.19
C LYS A 6 2.62 0.94 -5.95
N GLY A 7 2.33 1.03 -7.25
CA GLY A 7 2.09 -0.13 -8.11
C GLY A 7 3.19 -0.40 -9.12
N SER A 8 4.37 0.18 -8.98
CA SER A 8 5.44 0.11 -9.99
C SER A 8 6.66 -0.67 -9.52
N VAL A 9 7.30 -1.37 -10.46
CA VAL A 9 8.61 -2.01 -10.28
C VAL A 9 9.67 -1.11 -10.92
N GLN A 10 10.70 -0.77 -10.15
CA GLN A 10 11.80 0.07 -10.61
C GLN A 10 13.08 -0.75 -10.73
N GLN A 11 13.81 -0.54 -11.81
CA GLN A 11 15.14 -1.09 -12.04
C GLN A 11 16.18 0.03 -12.00
N ILE A 12 17.35 -0.30 -11.45
CA ILE A 12 18.53 0.56 -11.42
C ILE A 12 19.46 0.10 -12.54
N ILE A 13 19.96 1.05 -13.33
CA ILE A 13 20.90 0.82 -14.43
C ILE A 13 22.07 1.78 -14.24
N ASP A 14 23.26 1.24 -14.00
CA ASP A 14 24.48 2.04 -13.92
C ASP A 14 24.97 2.39 -15.32
N LEU A 15 25.30 3.67 -15.52
CA LEU A 15 25.77 4.22 -16.79
C LEU A 15 27.29 4.23 -16.81
N SER A 16 27.87 4.02 -17.98
CA SER A 16 29.32 3.94 -18.18
C SER A 16 30.09 5.19 -17.74
N ALA A 17 29.44 6.37 -17.71
CA ALA A 17 30.01 7.62 -17.23
C ALA A 17 29.86 7.85 -15.70
N GLY A 18 29.45 6.83 -14.94
CA GLY A 18 29.34 6.88 -13.48
C GLY A 18 28.01 7.41 -12.94
N GLY A 19 27.03 7.69 -13.81
CA GLY A 19 25.67 8.03 -13.41
C GLY A 19 24.79 6.79 -13.21
N THR A 20 23.60 6.97 -12.63
CA THR A 20 22.63 5.89 -12.43
C THR A 20 21.24 6.30 -12.94
N LEU A 21 20.62 5.43 -13.74
CA LEU A 21 19.23 5.57 -14.18
C LEU A 21 18.34 4.68 -13.32
N LYS A 22 17.35 5.29 -12.66
CA LYS A 22 16.26 4.58 -12.00
C LYS A 22 15.00 4.69 -12.85
N VAL A 23 14.54 3.57 -13.41
CA VAL A 23 13.45 3.55 -14.38
C VAL A 23 12.38 2.55 -13.98
N THR A 24 11.12 2.91 -14.19
CA THR A 24 10.00 1.98 -14.00
C THR A 24 9.93 1.03 -15.18
N ILE A 25 9.96 -0.28 -14.93
CA ILE A 25 9.95 -1.31 -15.97
C ILE A 25 8.64 -2.11 -16.03
N ALA A 26 7.84 -2.07 -14.97
CA ALA A 26 6.58 -2.81 -14.90
C ALA A 26 5.59 -2.16 -13.92
N ARG A 27 4.33 -2.60 -14.01
CA ARG A 27 3.24 -2.24 -13.10
C ARG A 27 2.54 -3.50 -12.57
N TRP A 28 2.06 -3.43 -11.34
CA TRP A 28 1.24 -4.45 -10.70
C TRP A 28 -0.23 -4.22 -11.02
N PHE A 29 -0.90 -5.30 -11.41
CA PHE A 29 -2.33 -5.35 -11.66
C PHE A 29 -2.98 -6.36 -10.72
N THR A 30 -4.22 -6.09 -10.32
CA THR A 30 -5.03 -7.08 -9.61
C THR A 30 -5.45 -8.22 -10.56
N PRO A 31 -5.96 -9.35 -10.06
CA PRO A 31 -6.53 -10.41 -10.90
C PRO A 31 -7.67 -9.94 -11.82
N ASN A 32 -8.33 -8.84 -11.48
CA ASN A 32 -9.38 -8.21 -12.27
C ASN A 32 -8.85 -7.16 -13.26
N ASP A 33 -7.56 -7.23 -13.60
CA ASP A 33 -6.86 -6.33 -14.52
C ASP A 33 -6.91 -4.85 -14.12
N LYS A 34 -6.96 -4.57 -12.81
CA LYS A 34 -6.93 -3.20 -12.29
C LYS A 34 -5.51 -2.78 -11.96
N ASN A 35 -5.04 -1.69 -12.56
CA ASN A 35 -3.78 -1.04 -12.19
C ASN A 35 -3.90 -0.40 -10.79
N ILE A 36 -2.96 -0.67 -9.89
CA ILE A 36 -2.95 -0.12 -8.54
C ILE A 36 -2.07 1.12 -8.39
N ASP A 37 -1.24 1.45 -9.40
CA ASP A 37 -0.33 2.59 -9.36
C ASP A 37 -1.12 3.91 -9.29
N LYS A 38 -0.83 4.73 -8.28
CA LYS A 38 -1.51 5.98 -7.90
C LYS A 38 -2.94 5.85 -7.40
N GLU A 39 -3.54 4.66 -7.44
CA GLU A 39 -4.91 4.42 -6.99
C GLU A 39 -4.99 3.74 -5.62
N GLY A 40 -4.11 2.76 -5.38
CA GLY A 40 -4.18 1.92 -4.19
C GLY A 40 -5.29 0.88 -4.21
N ILE A 41 -5.50 0.28 -3.04
CA ILE A 41 -6.52 -0.74 -2.79
C ILE A 41 -7.37 -0.27 -1.62
N LYS A 42 -8.67 -0.18 -1.85
CA LYS A 42 -9.65 0.17 -0.81
C LYS A 42 -9.92 -1.07 0.06
N PRO A 43 -9.94 -0.95 1.40
CA PRO A 43 -10.33 -2.05 2.27
C PRO A 43 -11.83 -2.35 2.12
N ASP A 44 -12.21 -3.62 2.26
CA ASP A 44 -13.61 -4.03 2.25
C ASP A 44 -14.36 -3.47 3.48
N GLN A 45 -13.68 -3.44 4.63
CA GLN A 45 -14.15 -2.80 5.85
C GLN A 45 -13.21 -1.68 6.27
N GLU A 46 -13.71 -0.45 6.27
CA GLU A 46 -12.96 0.69 6.76
C GLU A 46 -13.14 0.86 8.28
N VAL A 47 -12.03 0.77 9.02
CA VAL A 47 -11.98 1.01 10.46
C VAL A 47 -11.01 2.15 10.72
N LYS A 48 -11.52 3.25 11.27
CA LYS A 48 -10.71 4.42 11.61
C LYS A 48 -10.11 4.25 12.99
N ILE A 49 -8.88 4.73 13.15
CA ILE A 49 -8.23 4.90 14.45
C ILE A 49 -8.30 6.37 14.82
N SER A 50 -8.72 6.70 16.04
CA SER A 50 -8.77 8.08 16.53
C SER A 50 -7.51 8.42 17.32
N ASP A 51 -7.22 9.72 17.47
CA ASP A 51 -6.13 10.18 18.33
C ASP A 51 -6.29 9.71 19.78
N GLN A 52 -7.54 9.54 20.24
CA GLN A 52 -7.83 9.04 21.58
C GLN A 52 -7.51 7.55 21.70
N ASP A 53 -7.77 6.76 20.66
CA ASP A 53 -7.37 5.35 20.60
C ASP A 53 -5.84 5.22 20.66
N ILE A 54 -5.12 6.03 19.88
CA ILE A 54 -3.65 6.08 19.89
C ILE A 54 -3.13 6.43 21.29
N LYS A 55 -3.69 7.46 21.92
CA LYS A 55 -3.29 7.88 23.29
C LYS A 55 -3.57 6.81 24.34
N ASN A 56 -4.65 6.05 24.18
CA ASN A 56 -5.06 5.00 25.11
C ASN A 56 -4.43 3.64 24.79
N GLY A 57 -3.63 3.52 23.73
CA GLY A 57 -3.05 2.26 23.28
C GLY A 57 -4.09 1.24 22.78
N VAL A 58 -5.25 1.72 22.33
CA VAL A 58 -6.33 0.89 21.78
C VAL A 58 -6.15 0.81 20.27
N ASP A 59 -6.26 -0.41 19.72
CA ASP A 59 -6.21 -0.65 18.28
C ASP A 59 -7.58 -1.17 17.80
N PRO A 60 -8.47 -0.29 17.32
CA PRO A 60 -9.78 -0.74 16.83
C PRO A 60 -9.67 -1.58 15.55
N GLN A 61 -8.59 -1.45 14.78
CA GLN A 61 -8.39 -2.20 13.54
C GLN A 61 -8.03 -3.66 13.83
N ILE A 62 -7.18 -3.92 14.83
CA ILE A 62 -6.84 -5.29 15.24
C ILE A 62 -8.05 -6.01 15.86
N ASP A 63 -8.85 -5.30 16.66
CA ASP A 63 -10.02 -5.89 17.29
C ASP A 63 -11.11 -6.21 16.27
N ALA A 64 -11.33 -5.31 15.30
CA ALA A 64 -12.21 -5.58 14.17
C ALA A 64 -11.74 -6.78 13.33
N ALA A 65 -10.44 -6.89 13.04
CA ALA A 65 -9.88 -8.02 12.30
C ALA A 65 -10.07 -9.35 13.05
N LYS A 66 -9.85 -9.38 14.38
CA LYS A 66 -10.10 -10.56 15.21
C LYS A 66 -11.59 -10.94 15.23
N ALA A 67 -12.48 -9.96 15.29
CA ALA A 67 -13.92 -10.21 15.29
C ALA A 67 -14.40 -10.76 13.93
N TYR A 68 -13.83 -10.28 12.82
CA TYR A 68 -14.15 -10.75 11.48
C TYR A 68 -13.70 -12.19 11.20
N LEU A 69 -12.57 -12.61 11.79
CA LEU A 69 -11.99 -13.94 11.59
C LEU A 69 -12.55 -15.03 12.53
N LYS A 70 -13.40 -14.67 13.48
CA LYS A 70 -14.07 -15.62 14.39
C LYS A 70 -15.36 -16.15 13.76
#